data_AF-A0A940PVP3-F1
#
_entry.id   AF-A0A940PVP3-F1
#
_cell.length_a   1.000
_cell.length_b   1.000
_cell.length_c   1.000
_cell.angle_alpha   90.00
_cell.angle_beta   90.00
_cell.angle_gamma   90.00
#
_symmetry.space_group_name_H-M   'P 1'
#
loop_
_entity.id
_entity.type
_entity.pdbx_description
1 polymer ?
#
loop_
_entity_poly.entity_id
_entity_poly.type
_entity_poly.pdbx_seq_one_letter_code
_entity_poly.pdbx_strand_id
1 'polypeptide(L)'
;MGQTTAGSGERQSYPEDRFDRVVRSGRVGAHRVISRPRYVWQYVIAGLLGFALLTTLGVLAVHSVGSSGKLPALDKGAPVAQAAKTEPELDPNATVAVINGSEIQNLAAALDKIIVDEEWGQILFSGSAATTDVAISAVFYSDPADAEAAAGLAAKLGGLSTYTTEDYKEYGAQLVVLLGADYAGPGHDEAAALTAAGEGAKESSSPEAPEEGVEPNPAGEADADSEPQQAAEGGVDGVPEAPVENAPAAPLEAPAEAPVDVPAPAPAEQPAPPAEETTP
;
A
#
# COMPACT_ATOMS: atom_id res chain seq x y z
N MET A 1 94.54 -50.94 26.18
CA MET A 1 95.33 -49.71 26.02
C MET A 1 95.08 -49.24 24.59
N GLY A 2 94.42 -48.13 24.27
CA GLY A 2 94.05 -46.95 25.04
C GLY A 2 94.42 -45.73 24.18
N GLN A 3 93.42 -44.92 23.81
CA GLN A 3 93.53 -43.53 23.30
C GLN A 3 94.22 -43.40 21.92
N THR A 4 93.98 -42.45 21.01
CA THR A 4 93.09 -41.28 20.80
C THR A 4 93.52 -40.75 19.44
N THR A 5 92.61 -40.24 18.60
CA THR A 5 92.59 -38.83 18.15
C THR A 5 91.65 -38.66 16.95
N ALA A 6 90.75 -37.70 17.09
CA ALA A 6 89.84 -37.20 16.08
C ALA A 6 90.58 -36.67 14.85
N GLY A 7 90.11 -37.07 13.67
CA GLY A 7 90.36 -36.40 12.40
C GLY A 7 89.06 -35.73 11.96
N SER A 8 89.05 -34.40 12.04
CA SER A 8 88.07 -33.45 11.53
C SER A 8 87.28 -33.94 10.31
N GLY A 9 85.94 -33.91 10.41
CA GLY A 9 85.05 -34.15 9.27
C GLY A 9 85.38 -33.20 8.13
N GLU A 10 85.75 -33.77 6.98
CA GLU A 10 85.83 -33.06 5.71
C GLU A 10 84.46 -32.41 5.46
N ARG A 11 84.38 -31.09 5.56
CA ARG A 11 83.24 -30.37 4.98
C ARG A 11 83.29 -30.65 3.49
N GLN A 12 82.28 -31.35 2.97
CA GLN A 12 82.14 -31.57 1.54
C GLN A 12 82.23 -30.22 0.82
N SER A 13 83.29 -30.03 0.04
CA SER A 13 83.50 -28.82 -0.74
C SER A 13 82.59 -28.90 -1.96
N TYR A 14 81.46 -28.20 -1.91
CA TYR A 14 80.58 -28.10 -3.06
C TYR A 14 81.26 -27.23 -4.15
N PRO A 15 81.10 -27.59 -5.44
CA PRO A 15 81.63 -26.78 -6.52
C PRO A 15 80.99 -25.39 -6.51
N GLU A 16 81.81 -24.36 -6.70
CA GLU A 16 81.40 -22.95 -6.66
C GLU A 16 80.33 -22.67 -7.72
N ASP A 17 79.10 -22.36 -7.29
CA ASP A 17 78.00 -22.11 -8.21
C ASP A 17 78.00 -20.63 -8.65
N ARG A 18 77.35 -20.36 -9.76
CA ARG A 18 77.09 -19.04 -10.32
C ARG A 18 76.41 -18.10 -9.31
N PHE A 19 75.70 -18.63 -8.30
CA PHE A 19 75.09 -17.84 -7.22
C PHE A 19 76.10 -17.36 -6.16
N ASP A 20 77.26 -18.01 -6.06
CA ASP A 20 78.33 -17.58 -5.15
C ASP A 20 79.15 -16.42 -5.75
N ARG A 21 79.16 -16.31 -7.09
CA ARG A 21 79.89 -15.28 -7.84
C ARG A 21 79.13 -13.98 -8.06
N VAL A 22 77.97 -13.81 -7.43
CA VAL A 22 77.18 -12.58 -7.58
C VAL A 22 77.77 -11.49 -6.67
N VAL A 23 78.15 -10.35 -7.25
CA VAL A 23 78.62 -9.18 -6.49
C VAL A 23 77.48 -8.76 -5.56
N ARG A 24 77.70 -8.83 -4.24
CA ARG A 24 76.72 -8.43 -3.24
C ARG A 24 76.41 -6.94 -3.40
N SER A 25 75.32 -6.63 -4.10
CA SER A 25 74.79 -5.28 -4.21
C SER A 25 74.20 -4.87 -2.87
N GLY A 26 74.75 -3.82 -2.25
CA GLY A 26 74.35 -3.31 -0.93
C GLY A 26 72.92 -2.75 -0.83
N ARG A 27 72.07 -2.97 -1.83
CA ARG A 27 70.63 -2.68 -1.78
C ARG A 27 69.85 -3.98 -1.57
N VAL A 28 70.00 -4.52 -0.37
CA VAL A 28 69.10 -5.53 0.18
C VAL A 28 68.11 -4.81 1.09
N GLY A 29 66.82 -4.96 0.79
CA GLY A 29 65.73 -4.54 1.67
C GLY A 29 65.41 -3.04 1.65
N ALA A 30 64.65 -2.60 0.64
CA ALA A 30 63.64 -1.56 0.91
C ALA A 30 62.54 -2.21 1.75
N HIS A 31 62.85 -2.44 3.03
CA HIS A 31 61.93 -2.93 4.03
C HIS A 31 60.76 -1.97 4.07
N ARG A 32 59.59 -2.52 3.70
CA ARG A 32 58.26 -1.91 3.69
C ARG A 32 58.21 -0.71 4.62
N VAL A 33 58.18 0.49 4.06
CA VAL A 33 57.88 1.69 4.86
C VAL A 33 56.44 1.53 5.31
N ILE A 34 56.24 1.16 6.57
CA ILE A 34 54.91 1.13 7.18
C ILE A 34 54.54 2.61 7.38
N SER A 35 53.81 3.19 6.44
CA SER A 35 53.24 4.53 6.58
C SER A 35 52.49 4.59 7.91
N ARG A 36 52.94 5.44 8.85
CA ARG A 36 52.31 5.55 10.17
C ARG A 36 51.00 6.33 9.99
N PRO A 37 49.81 5.71 10.16
CA PRO A 37 48.53 6.29 9.75
C PRO A 37 47.97 7.29 10.78
N ARG A 38 48.84 8.02 11.48
CA ARG A 38 48.48 8.87 12.63
C ARG A 38 47.50 9.99 12.27
N TYR A 39 47.52 10.44 11.02
CA TYR A 39 46.59 11.46 10.51
C TYR A 39 45.30 10.88 9.91
N VAL A 40 45.31 9.62 9.47
CA VAL A 40 44.11 8.99 8.87
C VAL A 40 42.99 8.89 9.91
N TRP A 41 43.32 8.59 11.16
CA TRP A 41 42.32 8.50 12.23
C TRP A 41 41.66 9.84 12.54
N GLN A 42 42.38 10.95 12.40
CA GLN A 42 41.82 12.29 12.57
C GLN A 42 40.80 12.60 11.47
N TYR A 43 41.08 12.22 10.21
CA TYR A 43 40.12 12.38 9.12
C TYR A 43 38.90 11.47 9.29
N VAL A 44 39.06 10.26 9.82
CA VAL A 44 37.92 9.37 10.12
C VAL A 44 37.03 9.97 11.19
N ILE A 45 37.61 10.50 12.29
CA ILE A 45 36.82 11.16 13.34
C ILE A 45 36.15 12.42 12.80
N ALA A 46 36.87 13.26 12.08
CA ALA A 46 36.30 14.47 11.49
C ALA A 46 35.17 14.13 10.51
N GLY A 47 35.33 13.06 9.73
CA GLY A 47 34.30 12.54 8.83
C GLY A 47 33.06 12.04 9.57
N LEU A 48 33.23 11.26 10.64
CA LEU A 48 32.12 10.80 11.48
C LEU A 48 31.40 11.96 12.17
N LEU A 49 32.15 12.94 12.69
CA LEU A 49 31.58 14.12 13.32
C LEU A 49 30.81 14.96 12.30
N GLY A 50 31.39 15.18 11.12
CA GLY A 50 30.75 15.91 10.03
C GLY A 50 29.48 15.21 9.55
N PHE A 51 29.52 13.89 9.37
CA PHE A 51 28.35 13.08 9.04
C PHE A 51 27.26 13.20 10.10
N ALA A 52 27.59 13.02 11.39
CA ALA A 52 26.62 13.15 12.47
C ALA A 52 26.00 14.56 12.52
N LEU A 53 26.79 15.61 12.29
CA LEU A 53 26.29 16.99 12.23
C LEU A 53 25.35 17.19 11.04
N LEU A 54 25.71 16.67 9.87
CA LEU A 54 24.92 16.80 8.65
C LEU A 54 23.61 16.00 8.75
N THR A 55 23.65 14.81 9.35
CA THR A 55 22.47 13.99 9.62
C THR A 55 21.55 14.66 10.63
N THR A 56 22.07 15.16 11.75
CA THR A 56 21.23 15.85 12.75
C THR A 56 20.61 17.12 12.19
N LEU A 57 21.36 17.92 11.44
CA LEU A 57 20.85 19.11 10.77
C LEU A 57 19.82 18.76 9.68
N GLY A 58 20.06 17.70 8.91
CA GLY A 58 19.13 17.19 7.91
C GLY A 58 17.81 16.71 8.53
N VAL A 59 17.87 15.96 9.62
CA VAL A 59 16.68 15.53 10.39
C VAL A 59 15.92 16.75 10.93
N LEU A 60 16.62 17.74 11.48
CA LEU A 60 15.99 18.96 11.98
C LEU A 60 15.33 19.78 10.87
N ALA A 61 15.99 19.89 9.71
CA ALA A 61 15.43 20.55 8.53
C ALA A 61 14.16 19.83 8.05
N VAL A 62 14.20 18.51 7.89
CA VAL A 62 13.03 17.70 7.53
C VAL A 62 11.91 17.84 8.55
N HIS A 63 12.20 17.80 9.85
CA HIS A 63 11.18 18.02 10.89
C HIS A 63 10.59 19.43 10.84
N SER A 64 11.40 20.46 10.58
CA SER A 64 10.90 21.85 10.50
C SER A 64 9.96 22.07 9.31
N VAL A 65 10.25 21.42 8.18
CA VAL A 65 9.42 21.53 6.97
C VAL A 65 8.23 20.57 7.02
N GLY A 66 8.39 19.38 7.61
CA GLY A 66 7.31 18.42 7.87
C GLY A 66 6.28 18.94 8.88
N SER A 67 6.70 19.73 9.88
CA SER A 67 5.79 20.45 10.78
C SER A 67 5.04 21.61 10.09
N SER A 68 5.42 21.98 8.87
CA SER A 68 4.79 23.03 8.06
C SER A 68 3.91 22.46 6.93
N GLY A 69 3.61 21.15 6.95
CA GLY A 69 2.63 20.52 6.06
C GLY A 69 3.02 20.46 4.57
N LYS A 70 4.30 20.66 4.24
CA LYS A 70 4.77 20.65 2.84
C LYS A 70 6.13 19.99 2.69
N LEU A 71 6.16 18.66 2.62
CA LEU A 71 7.30 17.94 2.04
C LEU A 71 6.82 17.02 0.92
N PRO A 72 7.48 17.03 -0.26
CA PRO A 72 7.30 15.98 -1.25
C PRO A 72 7.94 14.71 -0.68
N ALA A 73 7.10 13.72 -0.37
CA ALA A 73 7.53 12.42 0.08
C ALA A 73 8.50 11.82 -0.94
N LEU A 74 9.68 11.39 -0.47
CA LEU A 74 10.54 10.48 -1.20
C LEU A 74 10.11 9.04 -0.87
N ASP A 75 8.81 8.79 -0.95
CA ASP A 75 8.21 7.47 -0.93
C ASP A 75 7.51 7.32 -2.26
N LYS A 76 7.79 6.22 -2.95
CA LYS A 76 7.15 5.89 -4.22
C LYS A 76 5.74 5.36 -3.96
N GLY A 77 4.91 6.19 -3.35
CA GLY A 77 3.45 6.10 -3.29
C GLY A 77 2.88 7.33 -3.98
N ALA A 78 1.73 7.20 -4.64
CA ALA A 78 1.06 8.33 -5.28
C ALA A 78 0.93 9.51 -4.29
N PRO A 79 1.01 10.78 -4.75
CA PRO A 79 0.90 11.93 -3.87
C PRO A 79 -0.52 11.99 -3.28
N VAL A 80 -0.66 11.52 -2.04
CA VAL A 80 -1.88 11.71 -1.24
C VAL A 80 -1.70 13.01 -0.46
N ALA A 81 -2.49 14.03 -0.80
CA ALA A 81 -2.47 15.30 -0.09
C ALA A 81 -3.44 15.23 1.09
N GLN A 82 -2.96 15.64 2.28
CA GLN A 82 -3.87 15.84 3.42
C GLN A 82 -4.81 17.00 3.13
N ALA A 83 -6.11 16.74 3.26
CA ALA A 83 -7.13 17.73 2.96
C ALA A 83 -7.09 18.89 3.96
N ALA A 84 -7.38 20.10 3.48
CA ALA A 84 -7.61 21.24 4.36
C ALA A 84 -8.87 20.99 5.21
N LYS A 85 -8.84 21.40 6.48
CA LYS A 85 -9.95 21.18 7.42
C LYS A 85 -11.15 22.05 7.03
N THR A 86 -12.13 21.45 6.34
CA THR A 86 -13.43 22.03 5.97
C THR A 86 -14.46 21.84 7.09
N GLU A 87 -15.56 22.59 7.03
CA GLU A 87 -16.68 22.40 7.96
C GLU A 87 -17.37 21.06 7.62
N PRO A 88 -17.61 20.17 8.61
CA PRO A 88 -18.18 18.86 8.34
C PRO A 88 -19.68 18.97 8.02
N GLU A 89 -20.05 18.63 6.79
CA GLU A 89 -21.43 18.49 6.34
C GLU A 89 -21.65 17.06 5.84
N LEU A 90 -22.82 16.47 6.06
CA LEU A 90 -23.10 15.09 5.67
C LEU A 90 -24.01 15.08 4.44
N ASP A 91 -23.61 14.36 3.39
CA ASP A 91 -24.44 14.17 2.20
C ASP A 91 -24.96 12.72 2.14
N PRO A 92 -26.26 12.48 2.39
CA PRO A 92 -26.85 11.14 2.33
C PRO A 92 -26.90 10.56 0.91
N ASN A 93 -26.72 11.37 -0.13
CA ASN A 93 -26.71 10.91 -1.53
C ASN A 93 -25.30 10.58 -2.04
N ALA A 94 -24.25 10.85 -1.26
CA ALA A 94 -22.89 10.58 -1.66
C ALA A 94 -22.65 9.06 -1.78
N THR A 95 -21.96 8.64 -2.84
CA THR A 95 -21.60 7.23 -3.02
C THR A 95 -20.34 6.89 -2.21
N VAL A 96 -20.46 5.91 -1.32
CA VAL A 96 -19.41 5.53 -0.37
C VAL A 96 -18.90 4.12 -0.70
N ALA A 97 -17.58 3.96 -0.79
CA ALA A 97 -16.93 2.66 -0.82
C ALA A 97 -16.20 2.42 0.51
N VAL A 98 -16.45 1.28 1.16
CA VAL A 98 -15.82 0.91 2.44
C VAL A 98 -14.83 -0.22 2.21
N ILE A 99 -13.56 0.05 2.50
CA ILE A 99 -12.45 -0.88 2.26
C ILE A 99 -11.76 -1.19 3.59
N ASN A 100 -11.73 -2.47 3.97
CA ASN A 100 -11.06 -2.93 5.18
C ASN A 100 -9.63 -3.39 4.89
N GLY A 101 -8.65 -2.58 5.30
CA GLY A 101 -7.22 -2.90 5.26
C GLY A 101 -6.65 -3.38 6.59
N SER A 102 -7.50 -3.78 7.55
CA SER A 102 -7.10 -4.25 8.88
C SER A 102 -7.34 -5.75 9.07
N GLU A 103 -6.65 -6.37 10.04
CA GLU A 103 -6.82 -7.80 10.39
C GLU A 103 -8.20 -8.12 11.00
N ILE A 104 -9.00 -7.09 11.31
CA ILE A 104 -10.31 -7.24 11.91
C ILE A 104 -11.30 -7.70 10.85
N GLN A 105 -11.74 -8.95 10.95
CA GLN A 105 -12.68 -9.54 10.01
C GLN A 105 -14.06 -8.87 10.10
N ASN A 106 -14.78 -8.84 8.98
CA ASN A 106 -16.14 -8.30 8.87
C ASN A 106 -16.31 -6.80 9.20
N LEU A 107 -15.21 -6.05 9.39
CA LEU A 107 -15.29 -4.63 9.76
C LEU A 107 -15.99 -3.77 8.71
N ALA A 108 -15.68 -3.97 7.43
CA ALA A 108 -16.36 -3.26 6.33
C ALA A 108 -17.87 -3.57 6.28
N ALA A 109 -18.27 -4.82 6.55
CA ALA A 109 -19.67 -5.23 6.54
C ALA A 109 -20.44 -4.71 7.76
N ALA A 110 -19.80 -4.62 8.93
CA ALA A 110 -20.38 -3.98 10.09
C ALA A 110 -20.60 -2.48 9.83
N LEU A 111 -19.62 -1.82 9.21
CA LEU A 111 -19.74 -0.39 8.93
C LEU A 111 -20.74 -0.05 7.81
N ASP A 112 -20.82 -0.90 6.80
CA ASP A 112 -21.82 -0.83 5.72
C ASP A 112 -23.25 -0.72 6.28
N LYS A 113 -23.62 -1.61 7.21
CA LYS A 113 -24.93 -1.55 7.87
C LYS A 113 -25.16 -0.24 8.61
N ILE A 114 -24.16 0.23 9.35
CA ILE A 114 -24.28 1.47 10.13
C ILE A 114 -24.47 2.67 9.22
N ILE A 115 -23.73 2.74 8.11
CA ILE A 115 -23.85 3.83 7.14
C ILE A 115 -25.25 3.84 6.51
N VAL A 116 -25.80 2.66 6.19
CA VAL A 116 -27.14 2.53 5.62
C VAL A 116 -28.22 2.86 6.66
N ASP A 117 -28.11 2.31 7.87
CA ASP A 117 -29.09 2.49 8.95
C ASP A 117 -29.18 3.94 9.43
N GLU A 118 -28.05 4.66 9.43
CA GLU A 118 -27.97 6.05 9.84
C GLU A 118 -28.09 7.04 8.67
N GLU A 119 -28.30 6.54 7.44
CA GLU A 119 -28.46 7.33 6.22
C GLU A 119 -27.26 8.28 5.96
N TRP A 120 -26.03 7.84 6.24
CA TRP A 120 -24.82 8.65 6.08
C TRP A 120 -24.28 8.69 4.64
N GLY A 121 -24.86 7.90 3.73
CA GLY A 121 -24.48 7.82 2.33
C GLY A 121 -25.04 6.57 1.67
N GLN A 122 -24.81 6.44 0.35
CA GLN A 122 -25.19 5.26 -0.42
C GLN A 122 -23.98 4.35 -0.62
N ILE A 123 -24.04 3.12 -0.11
CA ILE A 123 -22.93 2.20 -0.26
C ILE A 123 -22.87 1.68 -1.69
N LEU A 124 -21.75 1.96 -2.37
CA LEU A 124 -21.45 1.41 -3.69
C LEU A 124 -20.77 0.04 -3.57
N PHE A 125 -19.84 -0.08 -2.63
CA PHE A 125 -19.06 -1.28 -2.41
C PHE A 125 -18.57 -1.35 -0.96
N SER A 126 -18.63 -2.53 -0.35
CA SER A 126 -18.02 -2.80 0.95
C SER A 126 -17.23 -4.12 0.87
N GLY A 127 -16.00 -4.12 1.37
CA GLY A 127 -15.16 -5.32 1.28
C GLY A 127 -13.78 -5.20 1.90
N SER A 128 -13.01 -6.28 1.82
CA SER A 128 -11.61 -6.30 2.22
C SER A 128 -10.72 -5.67 1.16
N ALA A 129 -9.68 -4.96 1.59
CA ALA A 129 -8.59 -4.52 0.74
C ALA A 129 -7.81 -5.72 0.19
N ALA A 130 -7.01 -5.46 -0.85
CA ALA A 130 -6.08 -6.45 -1.38
C ALA A 130 -5.01 -6.88 -0.36
N THR A 131 -4.69 -6.02 0.59
CA THR A 131 -3.73 -6.29 1.65
C THR A 131 -4.25 -5.76 3.00
N THR A 132 -3.69 -6.28 4.09
CA THR A 132 -4.24 -6.14 5.45
C THR A 132 -3.28 -5.41 6.40
N ASP A 133 -2.29 -4.73 5.83
CA ASP A 133 -1.19 -4.03 6.51
C ASP A 133 -1.42 -2.50 6.62
N VAL A 134 -2.66 -2.05 6.48
CA VAL A 134 -2.99 -0.63 6.60
C VAL A 134 -3.02 -0.23 8.07
N ALA A 135 -2.11 0.66 8.47
CA ALA A 135 -2.00 1.10 9.86
C ALA A 135 -2.97 2.23 10.23
N ILE A 136 -3.35 3.09 9.27
CA ILE A 136 -4.09 4.33 9.52
C ILE A 136 -5.41 4.34 8.75
N SER A 137 -6.47 4.70 9.45
CA SER A 137 -7.82 4.84 8.93
C SER A 137 -8.08 6.24 8.39
N ALA A 138 -8.66 6.33 7.20
CA ALA A 138 -8.83 7.60 6.50
C ALA A 138 -10.03 7.58 5.55
N VAL A 139 -10.57 8.76 5.27
CA VAL A 139 -11.59 8.98 4.23
C VAL A 139 -10.93 9.70 3.06
N PHE A 140 -11.04 9.11 1.88
CA PHE A 140 -10.51 9.63 0.63
C PHE A 140 -11.63 10.17 -0.24
N TYR A 141 -11.34 11.22 -0.98
CA TYR A 141 -12.24 11.78 -1.99
C TYR A 141 -11.43 12.29 -3.18
N SER A 142 -12.05 12.41 -4.35
CA SER A 142 -11.38 12.88 -5.57
C SER A 142 -11.78 14.31 -5.94
N ASP A 143 -13.05 14.69 -5.77
CA ASP A 143 -13.53 16.04 -6.11
C ASP A 143 -13.44 16.96 -4.88
N PRO A 144 -12.83 18.16 -4.96
CA PRO A 144 -12.86 19.12 -3.87
C PRO A 144 -14.28 19.52 -3.40
N ALA A 145 -15.32 19.37 -4.23
CA ALA A 145 -16.71 19.58 -3.83
C ALA A 145 -17.17 18.57 -2.75
N ASP A 146 -16.58 17.38 -2.73
CA ASP A 146 -16.93 16.32 -1.78
C ASP A 146 -16.19 16.46 -0.43
N ALA A 147 -15.35 17.49 -0.27
CA ALA A 147 -14.51 17.67 0.92
C ALA A 147 -15.35 17.86 2.20
N GLU A 148 -16.50 18.52 2.10
CA GLU A 148 -17.41 18.74 3.23
C GLU A 148 -18.11 17.42 3.61
N ALA A 149 -18.64 16.70 2.61
CA ALA A 149 -19.22 15.35 2.77
C ALA A 149 -18.24 14.36 3.39
N ALA A 150 -16.99 14.35 2.92
CA ALA A 150 -15.92 13.52 3.47
C ALA A 150 -15.62 13.87 4.93
N ALA A 151 -15.58 15.16 5.27
CA ALA A 151 -15.37 15.63 6.64
C ALA A 151 -16.54 15.27 7.56
N GLY A 152 -17.78 15.36 7.07
CA GLY A 152 -18.98 14.93 7.79
C GLY A 152 -18.97 13.45 8.13
N LEU A 153 -18.72 12.60 7.12
CA LEU A 153 -18.59 11.16 7.31
C LEU A 153 -17.43 10.82 8.25
N ALA A 154 -16.27 11.41 8.05
CA ALA A 154 -15.10 11.20 8.91
C ALA A 154 -15.38 11.57 10.38
N ALA A 155 -16.14 12.64 10.63
CA ALA A 155 -16.55 13.04 11.98
C ALA A 155 -17.46 11.99 12.64
N LYS A 156 -18.39 11.40 11.90
CA LYS A 156 -19.26 10.32 12.38
C LYS A 156 -18.50 9.03 12.68
N LEU A 157 -17.47 8.74 11.91
CA LEU A 157 -16.62 7.55 12.03
C LEU A 157 -15.58 7.62 13.15
N GLY A 158 -15.66 8.62 14.04
CA GLY A 158 -14.72 8.79 15.15
C GLY A 158 -13.65 9.85 14.92
N GLY A 159 -13.82 10.72 13.92
CA GLY A 159 -12.89 11.81 13.62
C GLY A 159 -11.70 11.36 12.77
N LEU A 160 -11.97 10.57 11.73
CA LEU A 160 -10.93 10.10 10.81
C LEU A 160 -10.28 11.27 10.05
N SER A 161 -9.06 11.06 9.56
CA SER A 161 -8.39 12.03 8.70
C SER A 161 -8.91 11.94 7.27
N THR A 162 -9.08 13.10 6.61
CA THR A 162 -9.51 13.17 5.22
C THR A 162 -8.33 13.48 4.30
N TYR A 163 -8.34 12.87 3.11
CA TYR A 163 -7.29 13.03 2.10
C TYR A 163 -7.88 13.12 0.71
N THR A 164 -7.21 13.86 -0.16
CA THR A 164 -7.59 13.91 -1.58
C THR A 164 -6.69 12.96 -2.39
N THR A 165 -7.30 12.08 -3.18
CA THR A 165 -6.60 11.24 -4.15
C THR A 165 -7.48 10.97 -5.38
N GLU A 166 -6.85 10.85 -6.55
CA GLU A 166 -7.51 10.46 -7.80
C GLU A 166 -7.49 8.94 -8.04
N ASP A 167 -6.74 8.17 -7.23
CA ASP A 167 -6.55 6.73 -7.42
C ASP A 167 -7.87 5.93 -7.40
N TYR A 168 -8.90 6.46 -6.72
CA TYR A 168 -10.18 5.79 -6.58
C TYR A 168 -11.27 6.28 -7.54
N LYS A 169 -10.97 7.28 -8.38
CA LYS A 169 -11.93 7.90 -9.29
C LYS A 169 -12.49 6.90 -10.31
N GLU A 170 -11.67 5.94 -10.73
CA GLU A 170 -12.04 4.89 -11.69
C GLU A 170 -13.11 3.92 -11.16
N TYR A 171 -13.26 3.81 -9.83
CA TYR A 171 -14.26 2.94 -9.19
C TYR A 171 -15.63 3.61 -9.04
N GLY A 172 -15.76 4.90 -9.36
CA GLY A 172 -17.04 5.63 -9.36
C GLY A 172 -17.62 5.95 -7.98
N ALA A 173 -16.87 5.71 -6.90
CA ALA A 173 -17.23 6.17 -5.56
C ALA A 173 -16.78 7.64 -5.36
N GLN A 174 -17.67 8.47 -4.81
CA GLN A 174 -17.33 9.84 -4.43
C GLN A 174 -16.42 9.85 -3.19
N LEU A 175 -16.74 8.98 -2.23
CA LEU A 175 -16.04 8.84 -0.96
C LEU A 175 -15.53 7.42 -0.80
N VAL A 176 -14.28 7.26 -0.39
CA VAL A 176 -13.68 5.95 -0.07
C VAL A 176 -13.18 5.94 1.35
N VAL A 177 -13.77 5.10 2.19
CA VAL A 177 -13.36 4.91 3.58
C VAL A 177 -12.39 3.73 3.64
N LEU A 178 -11.13 4.00 3.98
CA LEU A 178 -10.13 2.98 4.24
C LEU A 178 -10.00 2.76 5.74
N LEU A 179 -10.23 1.53 6.19
CA LEU A 179 -10.15 1.14 7.60
C LEU A 179 -8.81 0.45 7.86
N GLY A 180 -8.00 1.06 8.71
CA GLY A 180 -6.72 0.52 9.17
C GLY A 180 -6.82 -0.11 10.55
N ALA A 181 -5.68 -0.60 11.06
CA ALA A 181 -5.58 -1.22 12.38
C ALA A 181 -5.86 -0.27 13.55
N ASP A 182 -5.80 1.05 13.33
CA ASP A 182 -6.12 2.07 14.33
C ASP A 182 -7.62 2.39 14.44
N TYR A 183 -8.48 1.77 13.61
CA TYR A 183 -9.91 2.05 13.61
C TYR A 183 -10.57 1.65 14.93
N ALA A 184 -11.07 2.64 15.66
CA ALA A 184 -11.82 2.46 16.92
C ALA A 184 -13.21 3.11 16.87
N GLY A 185 -13.76 3.27 15.66
CA GLY A 185 -15.04 3.90 15.41
C GLY A 185 -16.24 2.95 15.56
N PRO A 186 -17.46 3.42 15.21
CA PRO A 186 -18.66 2.60 15.23
C PRO A 186 -18.52 1.34 14.36
N GLY A 187 -19.12 0.24 14.78
CA GLY A 187 -19.07 -1.05 14.06
C GLY A 187 -17.89 -1.95 14.43
N HIS A 188 -16.91 -1.47 15.21
CA HIS A 188 -15.80 -2.30 15.70
C HIS A 188 -16.30 -3.50 16.55
N ASP A 189 -17.21 -3.26 17.50
CA ASP A 189 -17.75 -4.31 18.36
C ASP A 189 -18.73 -5.25 17.60
N GLU A 190 -19.48 -4.69 16.64
CA GLU A 190 -20.37 -5.51 15.79
C GLU A 190 -19.58 -6.44 14.88
N ALA A 191 -18.44 -5.98 14.33
CA ALA A 191 -17.55 -6.81 13.53
C ALA A 191 -17.01 -8.02 14.33
N ALA A 192 -16.66 -7.81 15.60
CA ALA A 192 -16.25 -8.88 16.50
C ALA A 192 -17.39 -9.89 16.73
N ALA A 193 -18.62 -9.41 16.94
CA ALA A 193 -19.79 -10.27 17.11
C ALA A 193 -20.10 -11.09 15.86
N LEU A 194 -20.02 -10.49 14.66
CA LEU A 194 -20.22 -11.17 13.38
C LEU A 194 -19.15 -12.25 13.15
N THR A 195 -17.91 -11.97 13.52
CA THR A 195 -16.80 -12.94 13.43
C THR A 195 -17.03 -14.13 14.37
N ALA A 196 -17.38 -13.87 15.63
CA ALA A 196 -17.67 -14.93 16.60
C ALA A 196 -18.87 -15.81 16.18
N ALA A 197 -19.92 -15.21 15.61
CA ALA A 197 -21.07 -15.96 15.09
C ALA A 197 -20.69 -16.87 13.92
N GLY A 198 -19.79 -16.42 13.04
CA GLY A 198 -19.29 -17.22 11.93
C GLY A 198 -18.37 -18.37 12.35
N GLU A 199 -17.64 -18.22 13.47
CA GLU A 199 -16.76 -19.27 14.01
C GLU A 199 -17.55 -20.37 14.75
N GLY A 200 -18.61 -20.01 15.49
CA GLY A 200 -19.49 -20.98 16.14
C GLY A 200 -20.23 -21.91 15.16
N ALA A 201 -20.42 -21.47 13.92
CA ALA A 201 -20.97 -22.31 12.85
C ALA A 201 -19.97 -23.36 12.30
N LYS A 202 -18.66 -23.15 12.47
CA LYS A 202 -17.63 -24.10 12.01
C LYS A 202 -17.39 -25.24 13.00
N GLU A 203 -17.61 -25.03 14.31
CA GLU A 203 -17.45 -26.10 15.32
C GLU A 203 -18.61 -27.11 15.37
N SER A 204 -19.77 -26.81 14.78
CA SER A 204 -20.95 -27.69 14.78
C SER A 204 -20.98 -28.71 13.63
N SER A 205 -19.90 -28.81 12.82
CA SER A 205 -19.79 -29.72 11.68
C SER A 205 -18.64 -30.74 11.81
N SER A 206 -18.47 -31.35 12.99
CA SER A 206 -17.87 -32.68 13.10
C SER A 206 -18.99 -33.71 13.28
N PRO A 207 -19.29 -34.57 12.29
CA PRO A 207 -20.20 -35.68 12.52
C PRO A 207 -19.46 -36.75 13.31
N GLU A 208 -19.83 -36.88 14.58
CA GLU A 208 -19.60 -38.09 15.36
C GLU A 208 -20.33 -39.24 14.65
N ALA A 209 -19.56 -40.13 14.04
CA ALA A 209 -20.09 -41.30 13.34
C ALA A 209 -20.76 -42.25 14.34
N PRO A 210 -22.05 -42.58 14.20
CA PRO A 210 -22.63 -43.69 14.93
C PRO A 210 -22.38 -44.98 14.15
N GLU A 211 -21.84 -45.98 14.84
CA GLU A 211 -21.76 -47.34 14.30
C GLU A 211 -23.18 -47.88 14.05
N GLU A 212 -23.50 -48.14 12.78
CA GLU A 212 -24.75 -48.78 12.36
C GLU A 212 -24.76 -50.27 12.74
N GLY A 213 -25.55 -50.59 13.76
CA GLY A 213 -26.11 -51.93 13.94
C GLY A 213 -27.28 -52.14 12.99
N VAL A 214 -27.12 -53.07 12.06
CA VAL A 214 -28.11 -53.52 11.07
C VAL A 214 -29.23 -54.32 11.76
N GLU A 215 -30.48 -53.89 11.62
CA GLU A 215 -31.66 -54.76 11.69
C GLU A 215 -32.62 -54.45 10.51
N PRO A 216 -32.92 -55.43 9.64
CA PRO A 216 -33.96 -55.28 8.62
C PRO A 216 -35.29 -55.82 9.12
N ASN A 217 -36.37 -55.05 8.94
CA ASN A 217 -37.73 -55.58 9.07
C ASN A 217 -38.48 -55.39 7.73
N PRO A 218 -39.02 -56.47 7.12
CA PRO A 218 -39.78 -56.38 5.89
C PRO A 218 -41.31 -56.49 6.12
N ALA A 219 -42.06 -55.97 5.14
CA ALA A 219 -43.40 -56.38 4.68
C ALA A 219 -44.61 -55.45 4.96
N GLY A 220 -45.41 -55.29 3.89
CA GLY A 220 -46.80 -54.83 3.83
C GLY A 220 -46.93 -53.44 3.21
N GLU A 221 -47.07 -53.20 1.90
CA GLU A 221 -47.95 -53.74 0.83
C GLU A 221 -49.41 -53.22 0.92
N ALA A 222 -49.94 -52.84 -0.27
CA ALA A 222 -51.29 -52.42 -0.66
C ALA A 222 -51.64 -50.92 -0.50
N ASP A 223 -52.36 -50.25 -1.40
CA ASP A 223 -52.69 -50.42 -2.83
C ASP A 223 -53.51 -49.17 -3.26
N ALA A 224 -53.57 -48.94 -4.57
CA ALA A 224 -54.71 -48.38 -5.32
C ALA A 224 -55.06 -46.86 -5.33
N ASP A 225 -55.02 -46.35 -6.56
CA ASP A 225 -56.04 -45.55 -7.28
C ASP A 225 -56.28 -44.08 -6.92
N SER A 226 -55.91 -43.18 -7.86
CA SER A 226 -56.85 -42.22 -8.49
C SER A 226 -56.14 -41.37 -9.57
N GLU A 227 -56.44 -41.66 -10.84
CA GLU A 227 -56.45 -40.70 -11.97
C GLU A 227 -57.93 -40.52 -12.41
N PRO A 228 -58.32 -39.62 -13.32
CA PRO A 228 -57.83 -38.26 -13.64
C PRO A 228 -59.02 -37.26 -13.78
N GLN A 229 -58.77 -35.94 -13.92
CA GLN A 229 -59.71 -35.08 -14.66
C GLN A 229 -59.06 -33.82 -15.27
N GLN A 230 -59.60 -33.51 -16.45
CA GLN A 230 -59.10 -32.67 -17.54
C GLN A 230 -59.31 -31.15 -17.39
N ALA A 231 -58.42 -30.42 -18.08
CA ALA A 231 -58.66 -29.27 -18.99
C ALA A 231 -59.30 -27.95 -18.50
N ALA A 232 -58.54 -26.86 -18.68
CA ALA A 232 -58.90 -25.64 -19.43
C ALA A 232 -57.64 -24.74 -19.46
N GLU A 233 -56.94 -24.61 -20.60
CA GLU A 233 -57.07 -23.53 -21.60
C GLU A 233 -56.81 -22.12 -21.06
N GLY A 234 -55.78 -21.47 -21.64
CA GLY A 234 -55.46 -20.06 -21.39
C GLY A 234 -54.07 -19.69 -21.92
N GLY A 235 -53.90 -19.67 -23.24
CA GLY A 235 -52.69 -19.18 -23.90
C GLY A 235 -52.64 -17.66 -23.95
N VAL A 236 -51.43 -17.11 -23.86
CA VAL A 236 -51.04 -15.80 -24.41
C VAL A 236 -49.51 -15.76 -24.54
N ASP A 237 -49.06 -15.68 -25.80
CA ASP A 237 -47.97 -14.87 -26.35
C ASP A 237 -46.66 -14.76 -25.54
N GLY A 238 -45.51 -15.22 -26.03
CA GLY A 238 -44.94 -14.86 -27.32
C GLY A 238 -43.71 -13.97 -27.08
N VAL A 239 -42.58 -14.57 -26.72
CA VAL A 239 -41.27 -13.90 -26.68
C VAL A 239 -40.46 -14.35 -27.89
N PRO A 240 -40.15 -13.48 -28.86
CA PRO A 240 -39.24 -13.84 -29.93
C PRO A 240 -37.79 -13.83 -29.42
N GLU A 241 -37.10 -14.96 -29.64
CA GLU A 241 -35.64 -15.05 -29.70
C GLU A 241 -35.12 -14.03 -30.74
N ALA A 242 -34.26 -13.11 -30.30
CA ALA A 242 -33.46 -12.30 -31.21
C ALA A 242 -32.17 -13.05 -31.57
N PRO A 243 -31.78 -13.07 -32.86
CA PRO A 243 -30.62 -13.80 -33.34
C PRO A 243 -29.32 -13.08 -32.97
N VAL A 244 -28.32 -13.88 -32.56
CA VAL A 244 -26.95 -13.44 -32.34
C VAL A 244 -26.29 -13.25 -33.72
N GLU A 245 -26.36 -12.04 -34.27
CA GLU A 245 -25.66 -11.69 -35.50
C GLU A 245 -24.26 -11.16 -35.18
N ASN A 246 -23.28 -11.99 -35.52
CA ASN A 246 -21.86 -11.72 -35.45
C ASN A 246 -21.47 -10.88 -36.69
N ALA A 247 -21.17 -9.60 -36.51
CA ALA A 247 -20.69 -8.71 -37.57
C ALA A 247 -19.29 -8.16 -37.24
N PRO A 248 -18.38 -8.08 -38.24
CA PRO A 248 -16.98 -7.73 -38.04
C PRO A 248 -16.74 -6.23 -37.83
N ALA A 249 -15.68 -5.96 -37.09
CA ALA A 249 -15.17 -4.63 -36.75
C ALA A 249 -15.02 -3.69 -37.96
N ALA A 250 -15.67 -2.53 -37.89
CA ALA A 250 -15.35 -1.37 -38.70
C ALA A 250 -14.32 -0.49 -37.96
N PRO A 251 -13.35 0.12 -38.66
CA PRO A 251 -12.36 1.00 -38.05
C PRO A 251 -13.00 2.35 -37.71
N LEU A 252 -12.83 2.78 -36.45
CA LEU A 252 -13.21 4.11 -35.98
C LEU A 252 -12.33 5.17 -36.66
N GLU A 253 -12.98 5.97 -37.49
CA GLU A 253 -12.44 7.19 -38.10
C GLU A 253 -12.27 8.25 -37.00
N ALA A 254 -11.07 8.85 -36.92
CA ALA A 254 -10.73 9.88 -35.95
C ALA A 254 -11.52 11.17 -36.22
N PRO A 255 -12.07 11.85 -35.19
CA PRO A 255 -12.63 13.17 -35.38
C PRO A 255 -11.49 14.18 -35.63
N ALA A 256 -11.60 14.91 -36.74
CA ALA A 256 -10.73 16.02 -37.10
C ALA A 256 -10.76 17.10 -36.01
N GLU A 257 -9.58 17.46 -35.49
CA GLU A 257 -9.37 18.63 -34.64
C GLU A 257 -9.82 19.91 -35.36
N ALA A 258 -10.78 20.61 -34.76
CA ALA A 258 -11.02 22.01 -35.10
C ALA A 258 -9.90 22.87 -34.47
N PRO A 259 -9.35 23.87 -35.20
CA PRO A 259 -8.34 24.74 -34.63
C PRO A 259 -8.96 25.63 -33.55
N VAL A 260 -8.47 25.47 -32.32
CA VAL A 260 -8.78 26.35 -31.19
C VAL A 260 -8.14 27.71 -31.46
N ASP A 261 -8.99 28.72 -31.63
CA ASP A 261 -8.63 30.14 -31.70
C ASP A 261 -7.98 30.54 -30.37
N VAL A 262 -6.67 30.81 -30.39
CA VAL A 262 -5.90 31.27 -29.23
C VAL A 262 -6.12 32.78 -29.09
N PRO A 263 -6.80 33.28 -28.05
CA PRO A 263 -6.90 34.71 -27.82
C PRO A 263 -5.52 35.28 -27.49
N ALA A 264 -5.14 36.34 -28.20
CA ALA A 264 -3.88 37.05 -28.03
C ALA A 264 -3.68 37.51 -26.57
N PRO A 265 -2.45 37.43 -26.02
CA PRO A 265 -2.17 37.90 -24.67
C PRO A 265 -2.37 39.42 -24.58
N ALA A 266 -3.09 39.86 -23.55
CA ALA A 266 -3.28 41.26 -23.21
C ALA A 266 -1.92 41.96 -22.99
N PRO A 267 -1.76 43.24 -23.40
CA PRO A 267 -0.52 43.98 -23.20
C PRO A 267 -0.26 44.18 -21.70
N ALA A 268 0.98 43.90 -21.29
CA ALA A 268 1.45 44.08 -19.92
C ALA A 268 1.30 45.55 -19.48
N GLU A 269 0.52 45.75 -18.42
CA GLU A 269 0.36 47.04 -17.75
C GLU A 269 1.70 47.41 -17.09
N GLN A 270 2.34 48.47 -17.60
CA GLN A 270 3.57 49.00 -17.04
C GLN A 270 3.28 49.60 -15.64
N PRO A 271 4.04 49.25 -14.60
CA PRO A 271 3.89 49.88 -13.30
C PRO A 271 4.31 51.36 -13.38
N ALA A 272 3.44 52.22 -12.86
CA ALA A 272 3.68 53.66 -12.73
C ALA A 272 4.96 53.96 -11.92
N PRO A 273 5.73 55.01 -12.26
CA PRO A 273 6.90 55.41 -11.48
C PRO A 273 6.48 55.97 -10.10
N PRO A 274 7.31 55.78 -9.06
CA PRO A 274 7.01 56.28 -7.72
C PRO A 274 7.02 57.81 -7.70
N ALA A 275 6.02 58.38 -7.03
CA ALA A 275 5.92 59.81 -6.78
C ALA A 275 7.12 60.29 -5.95
N GLU A 276 7.77 61.35 -6.44
CA GLU A 276 8.80 62.07 -5.70
C GLU A 276 8.20 62.68 -4.42
N GLU A 277 8.80 62.33 -3.28
CA GLU A 277 8.54 62.91 -1.97
C GLU A 277 9.25 64.26 -1.88
N THR A 278 8.50 65.35 -2.06
CA THR A 278 9.00 66.72 -1.88
C THR A 278 8.75 67.18 -0.43
N THR A 279 9.77 67.13 0.41
CA THR A 279 9.92 67.98 1.62
C THR A 279 10.51 69.34 1.17
N PRO A 280 10.28 70.50 1.82
CA PRO A 280 10.21 70.75 3.27
C PRO A 280 8.88 71.23 3.84
#